data_AF-A0A098QSI4-F1
#
_entry.id   AF-A0A098QSI4-F1
#
_cell.length_a   1.000
_cell.length_b   1.000
_cell.length_c   1.000
_cell.angle_alpha   90.00
_cell.angle_beta   90.00
_cell.angle_gamma   90.00
#
_symmetry.space_group_name_H-M   'P 1'
#
loop_
_entity.id
_entity.type
_entity.pdbx_description
1 polymer ?
#
loop_
_entity_poly.entity_id
_entity_poly.type
_entity_poly.pdbx_seq_one_letter_code
_entity_poly.pdbx_strand_id
1 'polypeptide(L)' 'MQKGTFYVRLILDTVPEERRATLAFRDERNYPVLGLDSEKGRLLLPDDANKLVWIPMGICRFVKLT' A
#
# COMPACT_ATOMS: atom_id res chain seq x y z
N MET A 1 -11.84 13.61 11.60
CA MET A 1 -11.34 12.39 10.91
C MET A 1 -11.89 11.18 11.64
N GLN A 2 -12.59 10.28 10.96
CA GLN A 2 -13.01 9.01 11.58
C GLN A 2 -11.77 8.23 12.01
N LYS A 3 -11.69 7.88 13.29
CA LYS A 3 -10.68 6.94 13.81
C LYS A 3 -11.13 5.54 13.38
N GLY A 4 -10.33 4.88 12.56
CA GLY A 4 -10.62 3.53 12.07
C GLY A 4 -9.36 2.92 11.46
N THR A 5 -9.33 1.59 11.39
CA THR A 5 -8.30 0.87 10.62
C THR A 5 -8.61 1.06 9.14
N PHE A 6 -7.66 1.62 8.38
CA PHE A 6 -7.79 1.74 6.94
C PHE A 6 -7.01 0.63 6.27
N TYR A 7 -7.58 0.04 5.21
CA TYR A 7 -6.88 -0.91 4.36
C TYR A 7 -6.71 -0.33 2.96
N VAL A 8 -5.60 -0.69 2.33
CA VAL A 8 -5.36 -0.44 0.91
C VAL A 8 -5.02 -1.74 0.21
N ARG A 9 -5.43 -1.85 -1.05
CA ARG A 9 -4.95 -2.87 -1.97
C ARG A 9 -3.90 -2.26 -2.88
N LEU A 10 -2.79 -2.94 -3.08
CA LEU A 10 -1.81 -2.55 -4.06
C LEU A 10 -2.24 -3.00 -5.45
N ILE A 11 -2.14 -2.10 -6.41
CA ILE A 11 -2.56 -2.30 -7.81
C ILE A 11 -1.30 -2.73 -8.57
N LEU A 12 -0.88 -3.98 -8.40
CA LEU A 12 0.41 -4.50 -8.90
C LEU A 12 0.36 -4.77 -10.41
N ASP A 13 -0.82 -5.05 -10.93
CA ASP A 13 -1.17 -5.09 -12.35
C ASP A 13 -0.74 -3.84 -13.13
N THR A 14 -0.79 -2.65 -12.52
CA THR A 14 -0.28 -1.40 -13.16
C THR A 14 1.24 -1.23 -13.13
N VAL A 15 1.95 -2.08 -12.38
CA VAL A 15 3.42 -2.02 -12.29
C VAL A 15 4.03 -2.93 -13.38
N PRO A 16 4.98 -2.41 -14.19
CA PRO A 16 5.70 -3.22 -15.18
C PRO A 16 6.29 -4.48 -14.56
N GLU A 17 6.22 -5.61 -15.27
CA GLU A 17 6.64 -6.93 -14.76
C GLU A 17 8.10 -6.93 -14.25
N GLU A 18 8.99 -6.26 -15.00
CA GLU A 18 10.40 -6.05 -14.64
C GLU A 18 10.61 -5.32 -13.30
N ARG A 19 9.64 -4.53 -12.86
CA ARG A 19 9.67 -3.82 -11.57
C ARG A 19 9.00 -4.60 -10.45
N ARG A 20 8.10 -5.55 -10.75
CA ARG A 20 7.39 -6.35 -9.73
C ARG A 20 8.35 -7.17 -8.88
N ALA A 21 9.42 -7.69 -9.45
CA ALA A 21 10.43 -8.46 -8.71
C ALA A 21 11.17 -7.65 -7.62
N THR A 22 11.18 -6.31 -7.77
CA THR A 22 11.80 -5.39 -6.80
C THR A 22 10.82 -4.86 -5.77
N LEU A 23 9.52 -5.12 -5.96
CA LEU A 23 8.51 -4.72 -4.99
C LEU A 23 8.59 -5.62 -3.76
N ALA A 24 8.39 -5.00 -2.61
CA ALA A 24 8.28 -5.70 -1.34
C ALA A 24 6.96 -6.49 -1.20
N PHE A 25 6.09 -6.45 -2.21
CA PHE A 25 4.75 -7.01 -2.22
C PHE A 25 4.60 -7.98 -3.39
N ARG A 26 4.19 -9.20 -3.08
CA ARG A 26 4.12 -10.33 -4.03
C ARG A 26 2.70 -10.61 -4.51
N ASP A 27 1.69 -10.14 -3.79
CA ASP A 27 0.28 -10.38 -4.08
C ASP A 27 -0.62 -9.17 -3.84
N GLU A 28 -1.77 -9.15 -4.52
CA GLU A 28 -2.78 -8.12 -4.35
C GLU A 28 -3.70 -8.47 -3.17
N ARG A 29 -3.33 -8.00 -1.99
CA ARG A 29 -4.14 -8.16 -0.77
C ARG A 29 -4.37 -6.83 -0.06
N ASN A 30 -5.16 -6.87 1.00
CA ASN A 30 -5.49 -5.71 1.80
C ASN A 30 -4.39 -5.51 2.85
N TYR A 31 -3.70 -4.37 2.80
CA TYR A 31 -2.65 -3.98 3.74
C TYR A 31 -3.16 -2.89 4.68
N PRO A 32 -2.89 -3.01 5.99
CA PRO A 32 -3.25 -1.95 6.93
C PRO A 32 -2.38 -0.71 6.68
N VAL A 33 -3.00 0.46 6.67
CA VAL A 33 -2.30 1.74 6.60
C VAL A 33 -1.84 2.11 8.00
N LEU A 34 -0.53 2.20 8.19
CA LEU A 34 0.10 2.54 9.47
C LEU A 34 0.46 4.03 9.56
N GLY A 35 0.53 4.72 8.43
CA GLY A 35 0.86 6.14 8.36
C GLY A 35 0.54 6.76 7.00
N LEU A 36 0.40 8.08 6.99
CA LEU A 36 0.14 8.91 5.81
C LEU A 36 1.13 10.07 5.79
N ASP A 37 1.80 10.24 4.66
CA ASP A 37 2.62 11.41 4.33
C ASP A 37 1.93 12.13 3.18
N SER A 38 1.12 13.14 3.53
CA SER A 38 0.31 13.90 2.58
C SER A 38 1.12 14.84 1.70
N GLU A 39 2.28 15.30 2.18
CA GLU A 39 3.16 16.18 1.40
C GLU A 39 3.77 15.43 0.23
N LYS A 40 4.15 14.16 0.44
CA LYS A 40 4.77 13.30 -0.58
C LYS A 40 3.81 12.32 -1.23
N GLY A 41 2.53 12.33 -0.83
CA GLY A 41 1.50 11.47 -1.40
C GLY A 41 1.79 9.97 -1.26
N ARG A 42 2.19 9.53 -0.05
CA ARG A 42 2.59 8.13 0.21
C ARG A 42 2.05 7.60 1.53
N LEU A 43 1.87 6.28 1.59
CA LEU A 43 1.34 5.55 2.74
C LEU A 43 2.43 4.65 3.32
N LEU A 44 2.44 4.49 4.65
CA LEU A 44 3.30 3.54 5.32
C LEU A 44 2.54 2.22 5.50
N LEU A 45 3.05 1.15 4.89
CA LEU A 45 2.47 -0.19 4.91
C LEU A 45 3.50 -1.20 5.45
N PRO A 46 3.07 -2.28 6.10
CA PRO A 46 3.92 -3.46 6.29
C PRO A 46 4.00 -4.24 4.98
N ASP A 47 5.21 -4.62 4.57
CA ASP A 47 5.42 -5.53 3.44
C ASP A 47 5.17 -6.99 3.80
N ASP A 48 5.38 -7.90 2.85
CA ASP A 48 5.16 -9.33 3.06
C ASP A 48 6.17 -9.98 4.02
N ALA A 49 7.28 -9.29 4.32
CA ALA A 49 8.28 -9.65 5.30
C ALA A 49 8.12 -8.88 6.63
N ASN A 50 6.98 -8.21 6.84
CA ASN A 50 6.65 -7.37 7.99
C ASN A 50 7.58 -6.14 8.20
N LYS A 51 8.29 -5.69 7.16
CA LYS A 51 9.06 -4.44 7.19
C LYS A 51 8.15 -3.26 6.85
N LEU A 52 8.46 -2.10 7.42
CA LEU A 52 7.72 -0.87 7.14
C LEU A 52 8.25 -0.19 5.89
N VAL A 53 7.37 0.05 4.90
CA VAL A 53 7.74 0.63 3.62
C VAL A 53 6.79 1.75 3.21
N TRP A 54 7.35 2.81 2.66
CA TRP A 54 6.58 3.93 2.12
C TRP A 54 6.20 3.68 0.67
N ILE A 55 4.91 3.72 0.37
CA ILE A 55 4.37 3.40 -0.93
C ILE A 55 3.57 4.57 -1.51
N PRO A 56 3.85 4.99 -2.76
CA PRO A 56 3.08 6.05 -3.41
C PRO A 56 1.59 5.72 -3.46
N MET A 57 0.74 6.70 -3.14
CA MET A 57 -0.71 6.54 -3.17
C MET A 57 -1.23 6.19 -4.58
N GLY A 58 -0.50 6.57 -5.63
CA GLY A 58 -0.88 6.29 -7.02
C GLY A 58 -0.96 4.80 -7.37
N ILE A 59 -0.32 3.92 -6.59
CA ILE A 59 -0.40 2.46 -6.77
C ILE A 59 -1.25 1.78 -5.70
N CYS A 60 -2.02 2.55 -4.93
CA CYS A 60 -2.87 2.08 -3.84
C CYS A 60 -4.35 2.33 -4.16
N ARG A 61 -5.19 1.35 -3.88
CA ARG A 61 -6.66 1.48 -3.88
C ARG A 61 -7.18 1.40 -2.46
N PHE A 62 -7.87 2.43 -1.98
CA PHE A 62 -8.52 2.37 -0.67
C PHE A 62 -9.65 1.35 -0.66
N VAL A 63 -9.63 0.48 0.35
CA VAL A 63 -10.68 -0.51 0.57
C VAL A 63 -11.59 0.02 1.67
N LYS A 64 -12.87 0.24 1.33
CA LYS A 64 -13.88 0.62 2.31
C LYS A 64 -14.23 -0.62 3.15
N LEU A 65 -14.00 -0.54 4.46
CA LEU A 65 -14.58 -1.48 5.41
C LEU A 65 -16.06 -1.12 5.57
N THR A 66 -16.96 -2.05 5.25
CA THR A 66 -18.40 -1.96 5.53
C THR A 66 -18.70 -2.33 6.97
#